data_AF-A0A958Y099-F1
#
_entry.id   AF-A0A958Y099-F1
#
_cell.length_a   1.000
_cell.length_b   1.000
_cell.length_c   1.000
_cell.angle_alpha   90.00
_cell.angle_beta   90.00
_cell.angle_gamma   90.00
#
_symmetry.space_group_name_H-M   'P 1'
#
loop_
_entity.id
_entity.type
_entity.pdbx_description
1 polymer ?
#
loop_
_entity_poly.entity_id
_entity_poly.type
_entity_poly.pdbx_seq_one_letter_code
_entity_poly.pdbx_strand_id
1 'polypeptide(L)'
;VKPFLRPAGLAAIEKEGLYTYDEETDSYSTPLIDGGPCVYMIYDGQGIAKCGIEQAFHAGKTDFKKPISCHLYPIRASIDERVDMQRLNYDRWEICSAACELGRQQQLPVYRFLKDAIIRKFGEVFYEELDAAARNLGDTQKQG
;
A
#
# COMPACT_ATOMS: atom_id res chain seq x y z
N VAL A 1 -10.27 6.97 -15.30
CA VAL A 1 -10.14 7.53 -13.93
C VAL A 1 -9.98 9.06 -13.85
N LYS A 2 -9.65 9.79 -14.94
CA LYS A 2 -9.39 11.25 -14.91
C LYS A 2 -10.38 12.11 -14.08
N PRO A 3 -11.71 11.90 -14.12
CA PRO A 3 -12.66 12.71 -13.33
C PRO A 3 -12.50 12.57 -11.81
N PHE A 4 -11.75 11.58 -11.34
CA PHE A 4 -11.49 11.32 -9.93
C PHE A 4 -10.14 11.90 -9.46
N LEU A 5 -9.44 12.63 -10.32
CA LEU A 5 -8.12 13.20 -10.01
C LEU A 5 -8.23 14.71 -9.80
N ARG A 6 -7.32 15.26 -8.99
CA ARG A 6 -7.22 16.70 -8.75
C ARG A 6 -6.60 17.39 -9.97
N PRO A 7 -6.95 18.66 -10.26
CA PRO A 7 -6.32 19.42 -11.34
C PRO A 7 -4.78 19.44 -11.27
N ALA A 8 -4.20 19.61 -10.07
CA ALA A 8 -2.74 19.58 -9.89
C ALA A 8 -2.13 18.23 -10.26
N GLY A 9 -2.81 17.10 -9.95
CA GLY A 9 -2.37 15.77 -10.35
C GLY A 9 -2.43 15.57 -11.86
N LEU A 10 -3.50 16.08 -12.51
CA LEU A 10 -3.62 16.04 -13.97
C LEU A 10 -2.52 16.85 -14.66
N ALA A 11 -2.22 18.06 -14.17
CA ALA A 11 -1.17 18.91 -14.70
C ALA A 11 0.22 18.26 -14.57
N ALA A 12 0.52 17.65 -13.42
CA ALA A 12 1.76 16.90 -13.23
C ALA A 12 1.84 15.68 -14.17
N ILE A 13 0.74 14.95 -14.35
CA ILE A 13 0.68 13.83 -15.31
C ILE A 13 0.92 14.29 -16.75
N GLU A 14 0.38 15.43 -17.15
CA GLU A 14 0.59 15.97 -18.49
C GLU A 14 2.05 16.36 -18.75
N LYS A 15 2.75 16.81 -17.71
CA LYS A 15 4.16 17.20 -17.78
C LYS A 15 5.13 16.02 -17.69
N GLU A 16 4.87 15.07 -16.80
CA GLU A 16 5.84 14.04 -16.37
C GLU A 16 5.43 12.62 -16.76
N GLY A 17 4.19 12.44 -17.24
CA GLY A 17 3.64 11.13 -17.59
C GLY A 17 2.92 10.43 -16.43
N LEU A 18 2.58 9.16 -16.64
CA LEU A 18 1.80 8.37 -15.68
C LEU A 18 2.66 7.70 -14.60
N TYR A 19 3.95 7.55 -14.88
CA TYR A 19 4.97 6.90 -14.07
C TYR A 19 6.34 7.51 -14.39
N THR A 20 7.25 7.47 -13.42
CA THR A 20 8.65 7.88 -13.53
C THR A 20 9.54 6.68 -13.25
N TYR A 21 10.69 6.61 -13.90
CA TYR A 21 11.71 5.60 -13.61
C TYR A 21 12.77 6.22 -12.70
N ASP A 22 13.11 5.52 -11.65
CA ASP A 22 14.12 5.89 -10.66
C ASP A 22 15.35 5.01 -10.89
N GLU A 23 16.43 5.64 -11.36
CA GLU A 23 17.69 4.96 -11.71
C GLU A 23 18.46 4.48 -10.46
N GLU A 24 18.26 5.10 -9.30
CA GLU A 24 18.94 4.71 -8.06
C GLU A 24 18.37 3.41 -7.48
N THR A 25 17.06 3.25 -7.62
CA THR A 25 16.32 2.09 -7.11
C THR A 25 15.99 1.05 -8.19
N ASP A 26 16.35 1.32 -9.46
CA ASP A 26 15.99 0.53 -10.64
C ASP A 26 14.50 0.17 -10.66
N SER A 27 13.65 1.18 -10.43
CA SER A 27 12.22 0.94 -10.23
C SER A 27 11.32 2.02 -10.79
N TYR A 28 10.10 1.63 -11.15
CA TYR A 28 9.06 2.57 -11.55
C TYR A 28 8.26 3.07 -10.35
N SER A 29 8.10 4.39 -10.26
CA SER A 29 7.35 5.09 -9.24
C SER A 29 6.25 5.96 -9.84
N THR A 30 5.32 6.40 -9.00
CA THR A 30 4.31 7.38 -9.42
C THR A 30 4.92 8.78 -9.35
N PRO A 31 4.66 9.67 -10.32
CA PRO A 31 5.11 11.05 -10.23
C PRO A 31 4.51 11.73 -8.99
N LEU A 32 5.17 12.78 -8.54
CA LEU A 32 4.78 13.55 -7.37
C LEU A 32 4.33 14.95 -7.79
N ILE A 33 3.34 15.49 -7.11
CA ILE A 33 2.94 16.89 -7.24
C ILE A 33 3.94 17.73 -6.43
N ASP A 34 4.81 18.46 -7.12
CA ASP A 34 5.82 19.36 -6.52
C ASP A 34 6.67 18.68 -5.42
N GLY A 35 7.07 17.42 -5.65
CA GLY A 35 7.84 16.61 -4.69
C GLY A 35 7.05 16.16 -3.45
N GLY A 36 5.75 16.46 -3.39
CA GLY A 36 4.86 16.08 -2.29
C GLY A 36 4.09 14.80 -2.59
N PRO A 37 2.75 14.84 -2.62
CA PRO A 37 1.94 13.63 -2.76
C PRO A 37 1.98 13.07 -4.17
N CYS A 38 1.75 11.76 -4.27
CA CYS A 38 1.48 11.06 -5.53
C CYS A 38 0.40 11.79 -6.36
N VAL A 39 0.59 11.89 -7.68
CA VAL A 39 -0.35 12.52 -8.63
C VAL A 39 -1.77 11.94 -8.58
N TYR A 40 -1.93 10.70 -8.12
CA TYR A 40 -3.22 10.04 -7.98
C TYR A 40 -3.89 10.27 -6.61
N MET A 41 -3.21 10.97 -5.69
CA MET A 41 -3.75 11.28 -4.37
C MET A 41 -4.79 12.39 -4.46
N ILE A 42 -5.92 12.19 -3.78
CA ILE A 42 -7.00 13.16 -3.61
C ILE A 42 -7.35 13.28 -2.12
N TYR A 43 -8.21 14.23 -1.79
CA TYR A 43 -8.80 14.36 -0.46
C TYR A 43 -10.31 14.26 -0.58
N ASP A 44 -10.95 13.56 0.36
CA ASP A 44 -12.40 13.58 0.46
C ASP A 44 -12.90 14.84 1.19
N GLY A 45 -14.22 14.95 1.37
CA GLY A 45 -14.85 16.12 2.01
C GLY A 45 -14.47 16.32 3.48
N GLN A 46 -13.82 15.34 4.11
CA GLN A 46 -13.31 15.43 5.48
C GLN A 46 -11.80 15.72 5.53
N GLY A 47 -11.16 15.91 4.37
CA GLY A 47 -9.71 16.11 4.27
C GLY A 47 -8.91 14.83 4.42
N ILE A 48 -9.53 13.64 4.32
CA ILE A 48 -8.81 12.36 4.41
C ILE A 48 -8.22 12.05 3.04
N ALA A 49 -6.93 11.73 3.01
CA ALA A 49 -6.24 11.33 1.79
C ALA A 49 -6.80 10.00 1.24
N LYS A 50 -7.10 9.98 -0.06
CA LYS A 50 -7.57 8.80 -0.81
C LYS A 50 -6.79 8.67 -2.12
N CYS A 51 -6.86 7.49 -2.75
CA CYS A 51 -6.39 7.29 -4.11
C CYS A 51 -7.55 7.48 -5.09
N GLY A 52 -7.42 8.37 -6.07
CA GLY A 52 -8.44 8.60 -7.09
C GLY A 52 -8.70 7.41 -8.02
N ILE A 53 -7.69 6.55 -8.23
CA ILE A 53 -7.87 5.28 -8.95
C ILE A 53 -8.79 4.35 -8.15
N GLU A 54 -8.55 4.22 -6.85
CA GLU A 54 -9.36 3.39 -5.95
C GLU A 54 -10.80 3.92 -5.83
N GLN A 55 -10.98 5.25 -5.80
CA GLN A 55 -12.33 5.82 -5.84
C GLN A 55 -13.05 5.55 -7.18
N ALA A 56 -12.33 5.62 -8.30
CA ALA A 56 -12.90 5.28 -9.59
C ALA A 56 -13.34 3.80 -9.65
N PHE A 57 -12.58 2.90 -9.03
CA PHE A 57 -12.94 1.49 -8.88
C PHE A 57 -14.20 1.31 -8.02
N HIS A 58 -14.26 1.93 -6.84
CA HIS A 58 -15.45 1.86 -5.99
C HIS A 58 -16.70 2.46 -6.65
N ALA A 59 -16.53 3.42 -7.55
CA ALA A 59 -17.62 4.02 -8.34
C ALA A 59 -17.98 3.22 -9.61
N GLY A 60 -17.38 2.04 -9.84
CA GLY A 60 -17.63 1.20 -11.02
C GLY A 60 -17.19 1.85 -12.34
N LYS A 61 -16.24 2.79 -12.29
CA LYS A 61 -15.72 3.51 -13.48
C LYS A 61 -14.44 2.90 -14.05
N THR A 62 -13.89 1.89 -13.38
CA THR A 62 -12.77 1.07 -13.84
C THR A 62 -12.78 -0.26 -13.11
N ASP A 63 -12.32 -1.32 -13.76
CA ASP A 63 -12.12 -2.64 -13.14
C ASP A 63 -10.77 -2.74 -12.41
N PHE A 64 -9.92 -1.71 -12.53
CA PHE A 64 -8.61 -1.67 -11.90
C PHE A 64 -8.67 -1.00 -10.52
N LYS A 65 -8.50 -1.79 -9.43
CA LYS A 65 -8.58 -1.31 -8.04
C LYS A 65 -7.57 -0.21 -7.69
N LYS A 66 -6.34 -0.58 -7.39
CA LYS A 66 -5.17 0.30 -7.26
C LYS A 66 -3.93 -0.58 -7.40
N PRO A 67 -2.75 -0.03 -7.66
CA PRO A 67 -1.53 -0.83 -7.73
C PRO A 67 -1.36 -1.68 -6.48
N ILE A 68 -0.92 -2.92 -6.65
CA ILE A 68 -0.82 -3.87 -5.53
C ILE A 68 0.21 -3.40 -4.48
N SER A 69 1.27 -2.71 -4.92
CA SER A 69 2.26 -2.06 -4.06
C SER A 69 1.62 -1.02 -3.13
N CYS A 70 0.73 -0.17 -3.65
CA CYS A 70 -0.01 0.82 -2.85
C CYS A 70 -1.03 0.17 -1.91
N HIS A 71 -1.59 -0.99 -2.28
CA HIS A 71 -2.55 -1.71 -1.44
C HIS A 71 -1.88 -2.46 -0.30
N LEU A 72 -0.67 -2.96 -0.52
CA LEU A 72 0.13 -3.66 0.49
C LEU A 72 0.85 -2.72 1.44
N TYR A 73 1.00 -1.43 1.12
CA TYR A 73 1.68 -0.47 1.98
C TYR A 73 1.03 -0.43 3.38
N PRO A 74 1.79 -0.58 4.48
CA PRO A 74 3.25 -0.39 4.58
C PRO A 74 4.13 -1.65 4.39
N ILE A 75 3.60 -2.78 3.92
CA ILE A 75 4.41 -3.93 3.50
C ILE A 75 4.89 -3.74 2.06
N ARG A 76 6.21 -3.84 1.87
CA ARG A 76 6.88 -3.85 0.57
C ARG A 76 7.29 -5.27 0.23
N ALA A 77 6.94 -5.71 -0.98
CA ALA A 77 7.36 -7.01 -1.50
C ALA A 77 8.52 -6.82 -2.47
N SER A 78 9.65 -7.48 -2.24
CA SER A 78 10.80 -7.52 -3.15
C SER A 78 11.17 -8.95 -3.49
N ILE A 79 11.71 -9.18 -4.67
CA ILE A 79 12.18 -10.50 -5.11
C ILE A 79 13.69 -10.56 -4.85
N ASP A 80 14.17 -11.60 -4.17
CA ASP A 80 15.59 -11.93 -4.17
C ASP A 80 15.84 -12.98 -5.26
N GLU A 81 16.32 -12.49 -6.41
CA GLU A 81 16.57 -13.32 -7.60
C GLU A 81 17.63 -14.41 -7.36
N ARG A 82 18.48 -14.28 -6.33
CA ARG A 82 19.53 -15.26 -6.03
C ARG A 82 18.97 -16.54 -5.42
N VAL A 83 17.82 -16.44 -4.76
CA VAL A 83 17.19 -17.56 -4.04
C VAL A 83 15.77 -17.84 -4.50
N ASP A 84 15.28 -17.12 -5.52
CA ASP A 84 13.90 -17.19 -6.01
C ASP A 84 12.85 -17.08 -4.89
N MET A 85 13.08 -16.14 -3.95
CA MET A 85 12.19 -15.90 -2.82
C MET A 85 11.67 -14.47 -2.81
N GLN A 86 10.41 -14.31 -2.44
CA GLN A 86 9.82 -13.00 -2.17
C GLN A 86 9.98 -12.62 -0.70
N ARG A 87 10.58 -11.46 -0.44
CA ARG A 87 10.69 -10.87 0.89
C ARG A 87 9.56 -9.87 1.13
N LEU A 88 8.95 -9.95 2.30
CA LEU A 88 7.95 -8.99 2.77
C LEU A 88 8.55 -8.15 3.88
N ASN A 89 8.79 -6.87 3.59
CA ASN A 89 9.42 -5.93 4.51
C ASN A 89 8.40 -4.90 4.98
N TYR A 90 8.33 -4.68 6.29
CA TYR A 90 7.53 -3.58 6.84
C TYR A 90 8.34 -2.28 6.76
N ASP A 91 7.84 -1.33 5.97
CA ASP A 91 8.42 -0.01 5.77
C ASP A 91 8.13 0.88 6.98
N ARG A 92 9.17 1.34 7.67
CA ARG A 92 9.07 2.05 8.97
C ARG A 92 9.60 3.46 8.86
N TRP A 93 8.76 4.41 9.25
CA TRP A 93 9.07 5.83 9.31
C TRP A 93 8.10 6.57 10.24
N GLU A 94 8.48 7.77 10.65
CA GLU A 94 7.83 8.55 11.72
C GLU A 94 6.35 8.87 11.46
N ILE A 95 5.95 9.01 10.20
CA ILE A 95 4.56 9.34 9.87
C ILE A 95 3.57 8.21 10.21
N CYS A 96 4.07 6.98 10.43
CA CYS A 96 3.25 5.84 10.83
C CYS A 96 2.97 5.80 12.33
N SER A 97 3.54 6.69 13.15
CA SER A 97 3.43 6.67 14.62
C SER A 97 1.99 6.64 15.12
N ALA A 98 1.14 7.55 14.62
CA ALA A 98 -0.28 7.60 14.99
C ALA A 98 -1.05 6.32 14.61
N ALA A 99 -0.78 5.75 13.43
CA ALA A 99 -1.38 4.49 13.01
C ALA A 99 -0.91 3.30 13.86
N CYS A 100 0.37 3.28 14.25
CA CYS A 100 0.92 2.25 15.14
C CYS A 100 0.30 2.31 16.54
N GLU A 101 0.08 3.52 17.06
CA GLU A 101 -0.58 3.72 18.35
C GLU A 101 -2.02 3.21 18.33
N LEU A 102 -2.79 3.61 17.32
CA LEU A 102 -4.16 3.14 17.14
C LEU A 102 -4.22 1.61 16.97
N GLY A 103 -3.32 1.04 16.17
CA GLY A 103 -3.22 -0.41 15.97
C GLY A 103 -2.93 -1.15 17.27
N ARG A 104 -2.08 -0.59 18.15
CA ARG A 104 -1.80 -1.16 19.47
C ARG A 104 -3.03 -1.10 20.38
N GLN A 105 -3.74 0.03 20.39
CA GLN A 105 -4.99 0.20 21.17
C GLN A 105 -6.07 -0.79 20.72
N GLN A 106 -6.17 -1.05 19.42
CA GLN A 106 -7.13 -1.98 18.84
C GLN A 106 -6.64 -3.43 18.77
N GLN A 107 -5.42 -3.71 19.24
CA GLN A 107 -4.76 -5.03 19.10
C GLN A 107 -4.78 -5.55 17.64
N LEU A 108 -4.65 -4.64 16.68
CA LEU A 108 -4.72 -4.91 15.25
C LEU A 108 -3.31 -4.96 14.65
N PRO A 109 -2.73 -6.15 14.40
CA PRO A 109 -1.44 -6.27 13.75
C PRO A 109 -1.54 -5.88 12.26
N VAL A 110 -0.43 -5.37 11.71
CA VAL A 110 -0.34 -4.84 10.34
C VAL A 110 -0.81 -5.85 9.29
N TYR A 111 -0.45 -7.13 9.41
CA TYR A 111 -0.86 -8.15 8.42
C TYR A 111 -2.38 -8.38 8.40
N ARG A 112 -3.09 -8.19 9.53
CA ARG A 112 -4.56 -8.28 9.57
C ARG A 112 -5.21 -7.04 8.99
N PHE A 113 -4.66 -5.86 9.26
CA PHE A 113 -5.09 -4.63 8.59
C PHE A 113 -4.97 -4.74 7.06
N LEU A 114 -3.94 -5.43 6.58
CA LEU A 114 -3.67 -5.66 5.16
C LEU A 114 -4.30 -6.95 4.59
N LYS A 115 -5.24 -7.60 5.30
CA LYS A 115 -5.83 -8.89 4.88
C LYS A 115 -6.22 -8.90 3.40
N ASP A 116 -7.04 -7.94 2.96
CA ASP A 116 -7.53 -7.88 1.58
C ASP A 116 -6.39 -7.68 0.55
N ALA A 117 -5.33 -6.96 0.93
CA ALA A 117 -4.19 -6.74 0.07
C ALA A 117 -3.29 -7.97 -0.05
N ILE A 118 -3.09 -8.67 1.07
CA ILE A 118 -2.33 -9.92 1.14
C ILE A 118 -3.06 -11.00 0.34
N ILE A 119 -4.36 -11.20 0.57
CA ILE A 119 -5.17 -12.17 -0.17
C ILE A 119 -5.15 -11.86 -1.68
N ARG A 120 -5.28 -10.58 -2.06
CA ARG A 120 -5.22 -10.18 -3.48
C ARG A 120 -3.89 -10.50 -4.14
N LYS A 121 -2.77 -10.44 -3.40
CA LYS A 121 -1.42 -10.69 -3.97
C LYS A 121 -1.01 -12.17 -3.90
N PHE A 122 -1.31 -12.84 -2.79
CA PHE A 122 -0.75 -14.15 -2.43
C PHE A 122 -1.79 -15.26 -2.33
N GLY A 123 -3.09 -14.93 -2.37
CA GLY A 123 -4.18 -15.88 -2.20
C GLY A 123 -4.62 -16.06 -0.75
N GLU A 124 -5.78 -16.69 -0.60
CA GLU A 124 -6.42 -16.91 0.70
C GLU A 124 -5.65 -17.90 1.57
N VAL A 125 -5.17 -19.00 0.98
CA VAL A 125 -4.36 -20.03 1.65
C VAL A 125 -3.13 -19.42 2.32
N PHE A 126 -2.39 -18.57 1.61
CA PHE A 126 -1.21 -17.89 2.17
C PHE A 126 -1.57 -17.02 3.38
N TYR A 127 -2.68 -16.28 3.31
CA TYR A 127 -3.13 -15.44 4.43
C TYR A 127 -3.50 -16.29 5.65
N GLU A 128 -4.17 -17.42 5.44
CA GLU A 128 -4.55 -18.34 6.52
C GLU A 128 -3.31 -18.94 7.20
N GLU A 129 -2.31 -19.37 6.42
CA GLU A 129 -1.03 -19.85 6.94
C GLU A 129 -0.28 -18.78 7.72
N LEU A 130 -0.24 -17.55 7.20
CA LEU A 130 0.38 -16.40 7.87
C LEU A 130 -0.31 -16.08 9.20
N ASP A 131 -1.64 -16.04 9.23
CA ASP A 131 -2.41 -15.76 10.45
C ASP A 131 -2.28 -16.91 11.47
N ALA A 132 -2.25 -18.17 11.03
CA ALA A 132 -2.00 -19.31 11.88
C ALA A 132 -0.59 -19.27 12.50
N ALA A 133 0.44 -19.00 11.69
CA ALA A 133 1.82 -18.85 12.17
C ALA A 133 1.95 -17.69 13.17
N ALA A 134 1.34 -16.54 12.88
CA ALA A 134 1.35 -15.38 13.78
C ALA A 134 0.65 -15.67 15.12
N ARG A 135 -0.45 -16.42 15.12
CA ARG A 135 -1.12 -16.86 16.37
C ARG A 135 -0.23 -17.78 17.19
N ASN A 136 0.37 -18.79 16.55
CA ASN A 136 1.26 -19.73 17.23
C ASN A 136 2.51 -19.02 17.82
N LEU A 137 3.10 -18.08 17.09
CA LEU A 137 4.24 -17.29 17.58
C LEU A 137 3.85 -16.36 18.74
N GLY A 138 2.65 -15.78 18.69
CA GLY A 138 2.10 -14.93 19.75
C GLY A 138 1.82 -15.68 21.05
N ASP A 139 1.52 -16.98 20.98
CA ASP A 139 1.35 -17.84 22.15
C ASP A 139 2.71 -18.24 22.76
N THR A 140 3.75 -18.43 21.94
CA THR A 140 5.12 -18.72 22.42
C THR A 140 5.77 -17.52 23.12
N GLN A 141 5.48 -16.29 22.70
CA GLN A 141 6.02 -15.08 23.34
C GLN A 141 5.36 -14.73 24.69
N LYS A 142 4.25 -15.38 25.05
CA LYS A 142 3.58 -15.21 26.36
C LYS A 142 4.04 -16.21 27.43
N GLN A 143 4.87 -17.19 27.07
CA GLN A 143 5.38 -18.24 27.96
C GLN A 143 6.84 -18.03 28.39
N GLY A 144 7.43 -16.87 28.09
CA GLY A 144 8.81 -16.49 28.46
C GLY A 144 8.86 -15.22 29.28
#